data_AF-A0A9N9R630-F1
#
_entry.id   AF-A0A9N9R630-F1
#
_cell.length_a   1.000
_cell.length_b   1.000
_cell.length_c   1.000
_cell.angle_alpha   90.00
_cell.angle_beta   90.00
_cell.angle_gamma   90.00
#
_symmetry.space_group_name_H-M   'P 1'
#
loop_
_entity.id
_entity.type
_entity.pdbx_description
1 polymer ?
#
loop_
_entity_poly.entity_id
_entity_poly.type
_entity_poly.pdbx_seq_one_letter_code
_entity_poly.pdbx_strand_id
1 'polypeptide(L)'
;MNTCLKASSLWSHVEKLHLTRNMRAQLYNDTESGVFASKLLEIGDGRLETDPDGKIIFTNEFCHPVATGEELLANVFPDLKNKLNNEEWLCERAVLSPKNELVNKINNKVLDVVDGATRVFTSIDTVMASDDSTAYPVEFLKLLELTGVPPHKLRAEGWRPSFVDA
;
A
#
# COMPACT_ATOMS: atom_id res chain seq x y z
N MET A 1 -23.91 3.66 -10.13
CA MET A 1 -24.10 5.12 -9.99
C MET A 1 -22.82 5.81 -10.42
N ASN A 2 -22.86 6.63 -11.48
CA ASN A 2 -21.72 7.43 -11.94
C ASN A 2 -21.69 8.76 -11.16
N THR A 3 -21.30 8.69 -9.88
CA THR A 3 -21.09 9.87 -9.03
C THR A 3 -19.64 10.34 -9.15
N CYS A 4 -19.20 10.69 -10.36
CA CYS A 4 -17.90 11.31 -10.56
C CYS A 4 -18.08 12.66 -11.26
N LEU A 5 -17.26 13.65 -10.88
CA LEU A 5 -17.33 15.01 -11.44
C LEU A 5 -17.17 15.00 -12.97
N LYS A 6 -16.37 14.07 -13.52
CA LYS A 6 -16.16 13.90 -14.97
C LYS A 6 -17.40 13.44 -15.73
N ALA A 7 -18.39 12.87 -15.04
CA ALA A 7 -19.68 12.47 -15.61
C ALA A 7 -20.76 13.57 -15.48
N SER A 8 -20.46 14.67 -14.80
CA SER A 8 -21.39 15.81 -14.65
C SER A 8 -21.46 16.62 -15.93
N SER A 9 -22.64 17.15 -16.26
CA SER A 9 -22.82 18.14 -17.33
C SER A 9 -21.95 19.39 -17.14
N LEU A 10 -21.62 19.71 -15.88
CA LEU A 10 -20.75 20.82 -15.52
C LEU A 10 -19.28 20.59 -15.91
N TRP A 11 -18.86 19.35 -16.21
CA TRP A 11 -17.48 19.05 -16.60
C TRP A 11 -17.03 19.82 -17.85
N SER A 12 -17.96 20.13 -18.75
CA SER A 12 -17.73 20.95 -19.94
C SER A 12 -17.31 22.39 -19.63
N HIS A 13 -17.61 22.89 -18.43
CA HIS A 13 -17.31 24.24 -17.96
C HIS A 13 -16.07 24.29 -17.06
N VAL A 14 -15.44 23.14 -16.79
CA VAL A 14 -14.22 23.06 -15.96
C VAL A 14 -13.00 23.37 -16.83
N GLU A 15 -12.22 24.37 -16.43
CA GLU A 15 -10.92 24.64 -17.02
C GLU A 15 -9.92 23.54 -16.65
N LYS A 16 -9.24 22.98 -17.65
CA LYS A 16 -8.26 21.91 -17.47
C LYS A 16 -6.85 22.47 -17.55
N LEU A 17 -6.19 22.54 -16.40
CA LEU A 17 -4.77 22.86 -16.32
C LEU A 17 -3.95 21.58 -16.43
N HIS A 18 -2.85 21.62 -17.18
CA HIS A 18 -1.99 20.47 -17.43
C HIS A 18 -0.62 20.72 -16.82
N LEU A 19 -0.17 19.79 -15.98
CA LEU A 19 1.20 19.78 -15.51
C LEU A 19 2.06 19.06 -16.54
N THR A 20 3.12 19.72 -17.02
CA THR A 20 4.00 19.19 -18.08
C THR A 20 5.34 18.67 -17.55
N ARG A 21 5.62 18.89 -16.25
CA ARG A 21 6.93 18.63 -15.65
C ARG A 21 6.79 17.72 -14.43
N ASN A 22 7.44 16.56 -14.48
CA ASN A 22 7.54 15.64 -13.35
C ASN A 22 8.65 16.14 -12.40
N MET A 23 8.26 16.93 -11.40
CA MET A 23 9.19 17.49 -10.42
C MET A 23 9.84 16.40 -9.55
N ARG A 24 9.12 15.32 -9.25
CA ARG A 24 9.62 14.21 -8.40
C ARG A 24 10.81 13.51 -9.04
N ALA A 25 10.76 13.29 -10.36
CA ALA A 25 11.85 12.67 -11.12
C ALA A 25 13.11 13.56 -11.23
N GLN A 26 12.97 14.87 -11.02
CA GLN A 26 14.06 15.83 -11.19
C GLN A 26 14.76 16.20 -9.88
N LEU A 27 14.21 15.82 -8.73
CA LEU A 27 14.80 16.12 -7.42
C LEU A 27 16.18 15.48 -7.23
N TYR A 28 16.40 14.31 -7.84
CA TYR A 28 17.62 13.51 -7.65
C TYR A 28 18.65 13.69 -8.77
N ASN A 29 18.27 14.36 -9.87
CA ASN A 29 19.11 14.68 -11.04
C ASN A 29 20.00 13.52 -11.53
N ASP A 30 19.54 12.29 -11.33
CA ASP A 30 20.19 11.05 -11.72
C ASP A 30 19.49 10.47 -12.96
N THR A 31 20.30 9.91 -13.85
CA THR A 31 19.83 9.36 -15.13
C THR A 31 18.80 8.24 -14.93
N GLU A 32 18.96 7.43 -13.88
CA GLU A 32 18.08 6.29 -13.60
C GLU A 32 16.67 6.73 -13.19
N SER A 33 16.52 7.70 -12.28
CA SER A 33 15.20 8.25 -11.95
C SER A 33 14.50 8.89 -13.15
N GLY A 34 15.25 9.51 -14.06
CA GLY A 34 14.73 10.04 -15.32
C GLY A 34 14.16 8.95 -16.23
N VAL A 35 14.91 7.85 -16.41
CA VAL A 35 14.47 6.69 -17.20
C VAL A 35 13.23 6.04 -16.57
N PHE A 36 13.24 5.83 -15.25
CA PHE A 36 12.12 5.26 -14.52
C PHE A 36 10.85 6.12 -14.66
N ALA A 37 10.96 7.44 -14.47
CA ALA A 37 9.84 8.36 -14.61
C ALA A 37 9.30 8.44 -16.03
N SER A 38 10.17 8.40 -17.05
CA SER A 38 9.74 8.32 -18.45
C SER A 38 8.93 7.04 -18.70
N LYS A 39 9.36 5.91 -18.13
CA LYS A 39 8.65 4.65 -18.27
C LYS A 39 7.28 4.67 -17.57
N LEU A 40 7.19 5.27 -16.38
CA LEU A 40 5.91 5.50 -15.71
C LEU A 40 4.95 6.37 -16.53
N LEU A 41 5.46 7.37 -17.27
CA LEU A 41 4.64 8.17 -18.18
C LEU A 41 4.13 7.33 -19.36
N GLU A 42 4.95 6.46 -19.94
CA GLU A 42 4.50 5.54 -20.99
C GLU A 42 3.36 4.62 -20.51
N ILE A 43 3.44 4.16 -19.25
CA ILE A 43 2.37 3.38 -18.59
C ILE A 43 1.10 4.22 -18.47
N GLY A 44 1.21 5.43 -17.92
CA GLY A 44 0.07 6.32 -17.70
C GLY A 44 -0.63 6.78 -18.98
N ASP A 45 0.15 6.94 -20.07
CA ASP A 45 -0.36 7.29 -21.39
C ASP A 45 -0.87 6.09 -22.20
N GLY A 46 -0.70 4.86 -21.69
CA GLY A 46 -1.13 3.64 -22.38
C GLY A 46 -0.32 3.33 -23.64
N ARG A 47 0.97 3.67 -23.66
CA ARG A 47 1.88 3.45 -24.82
C ARG A 47 2.63 2.13 -24.78
N LEU A 48 2.56 1.40 -23.66
CA LEU A 48 3.19 0.08 -23.54
C LEU A 48 2.32 -1.01 -24.15
N GLU A 49 2.98 -2.03 -24.69
CA GLU A 49 2.31 -3.22 -25.18
C GLU A 49 1.63 -3.97 -24.02
N THR A 50 0.45 -4.49 -24.34
CA THR A 50 -0.34 -5.31 -23.42
C THR A 50 -0.51 -6.71 -23.98
N ASP A 51 -0.62 -7.69 -23.09
CA ASP A 51 -1.06 -9.03 -23.44
C ASP A 51 -2.56 -9.05 -23.87
N PRO A 52 -3.09 -10.20 -24.31
CA PRO A 52 -4.50 -10.33 -24.68
C PRO A 52 -5.49 -10.06 -23.54
N ASP A 53 -5.06 -10.11 -22.27
CA ASP A 53 -5.87 -9.76 -21.10
C ASP A 53 -5.83 -8.25 -20.79
N GLY A 54 -5.09 -7.47 -21.57
CA GLY A 54 -4.88 -6.03 -21.34
C GLY A 54 -3.88 -5.71 -20.23
N LYS A 55 -3.02 -6.66 -19.84
CA LYS A 55 -1.98 -6.44 -18.83
C LYS A 55 -0.71 -5.94 -19.51
N ILE A 56 -0.08 -4.95 -18.89
CA ILE A 56 1.21 -4.41 -19.34
C ILE A 56 2.28 -5.49 -19.22
N ILE A 57 3.04 -5.69 -20.29
CA ILE A 57 4.17 -6.62 -20.30
C ILE A 57 5.41 -5.87 -19.83
N PHE A 58 5.92 -6.23 -18.65
CA PHE A 58 7.18 -5.67 -18.13
C PHE A 58 8.38 -6.48 -18.59
N THR A 59 9.47 -5.77 -18.93
CA THR A 59 10.78 -6.39 -19.15
C THR A 59 11.50 -6.59 -17.81
N ASN A 60 12.41 -7.58 -17.77
CA ASN A 60 13.24 -7.83 -16.58
C ASN A 60 14.16 -6.66 -16.19
N GLU A 61 14.33 -5.69 -17.08
CA GLU A 61 15.08 -4.44 -16.83
C GLU A 61 14.28 -3.45 -15.96
N PHE A 62 12.95 -3.52 -16.01
CA PHE A 62 12.07 -2.60 -15.29
C PHE A 62 11.42 -3.24 -14.06
N CYS A 63 11.18 -4.55 -14.12
CA CYS A 63 10.55 -5.29 -13.04
C CYS A 63 11.33 -6.58 -12.76
N HIS A 64 11.51 -6.90 -11.48
CA HIS A 64 12.00 -8.19 -11.04
C HIS A 64 10.83 -8.99 -10.44
N PRO A 65 10.08 -9.74 -11.27
CA PRO A 65 8.97 -10.53 -10.77
C PRO A 65 9.49 -11.63 -9.86
N VAL A 66 8.82 -11.78 -8.72
CA VAL A 66 9.08 -12.82 -7.72
C VAL A 66 7.90 -13.75 -7.61
N ALA A 67 8.14 -15.02 -7.33
CA ALA A 67 7.09 -16.04 -7.27
C ALA A 67 6.34 -16.03 -5.94
N THR A 68 7.00 -15.58 -4.86
CA THR A 68 6.45 -15.67 -3.50
C THR A 68 6.62 -14.38 -2.71
N GLY A 69 5.77 -14.20 -1.68
CA GLY A 69 5.92 -13.09 -0.74
C GLY A 69 7.18 -13.17 0.13
N GLU A 70 7.77 -14.36 0.30
CA GLU A 70 9.06 -14.52 0.98
C GLU A 70 10.22 -13.99 0.14
N GLU A 71 10.23 -14.32 -1.15
CA GLU A 71 11.19 -13.74 -2.09
C GLU A 71 11.04 -12.22 -2.15
N LEU A 72 9.81 -11.70 -2.19
CA LEU A 72 9.56 -10.25 -2.13
C LEU A 72 10.19 -9.62 -0.88
N LEU A 73 9.96 -10.21 0.29
CA LEU A 73 10.52 -9.69 1.55
C LEU A 73 12.04 -9.78 1.58
N ALA A 74 12.63 -10.86 1.08
CA ALA A 74 14.08 -11.01 0.99
C ALA A 74 14.72 -9.99 0.03
N ASN A 75 14.03 -9.61 -1.04
CA ASN A 75 14.48 -8.59 -1.99
C ASN A 75 14.34 -7.17 -1.42
N VAL A 76 13.22 -6.85 -0.77
CA VAL A 76 12.96 -5.49 -0.25
C VAL A 76 13.69 -5.24 1.08
N PHE A 77 13.70 -6.22 1.98
CA PHE A 77 14.31 -6.15 3.30
C PHE A 77 15.43 -7.19 3.48
N PRO A 78 16.53 -7.09 2.71
CA PRO A 78 17.65 -8.00 2.88
C PRO A 78 18.23 -7.83 4.29
N ASP A 79 18.42 -8.94 5.00
CA ASP A 79 19.00 -8.94 6.35
C ASP A 79 18.19 -8.14 7.39
N LEU A 80 16.85 -8.14 7.25
CA LEU A 80 15.91 -7.42 8.11
C LEU A 80 16.28 -7.56 9.60
N LYS A 81 16.52 -8.78 10.09
CA LYS A 81 16.79 -9.07 11.51
C LYS A 81 17.95 -8.25 12.10
N ASN A 82 19.02 -8.03 11.34
CA ASN A 82 20.19 -7.28 11.81
C ASN A 82 20.05 -5.77 11.60
N LYS A 83 19.08 -5.32 10.79
CA LYS A 83 18.87 -3.91 10.42
C LYS A 83 17.64 -3.27 11.07
N LEU A 84 16.93 -3.99 11.93
CA LEU A 84 15.73 -3.48 12.63
C LEU A 84 15.94 -2.19 13.42
N ASN A 85 17.16 -1.93 13.91
CA ASN A 85 17.48 -0.71 14.66
C ASN A 85 18.05 0.41 13.77
N ASN A 86 18.10 0.23 12.45
CA ASN A 86 18.60 1.24 11.52
C ASN A 86 17.43 1.96 10.85
N GLU A 87 17.01 3.08 11.44
CA GLU A 87 15.89 3.89 10.96
C GLU A 87 16.08 4.39 9.52
N GLU A 88 17.28 4.86 9.18
CA GLU A 88 17.60 5.37 7.84
C GLU A 88 17.42 4.27 6.79
N TRP A 89 17.92 3.06 7.07
CA TRP A 89 17.76 1.90 6.20
C TRP A 89 16.29 1.47 6.05
N LEU A 90 15.50 1.56 7.11
CA LEU A 90 14.08 1.20 7.09
C LEU A 90 13.24 2.22 6.30
N CYS A 91 13.52 3.52 6.42
CA CYS A 91 12.78 4.59 5.76
C CYS A 91 12.92 4.60 4.23
N GLU A 92 13.99 4.02 3.69
CA GLU A 92 14.20 3.90 2.24
C GLU A 92 13.39 2.78 1.58
N ARG A 93 12.67 1.97 2.36
CA ARG A 93 12.05 0.72 1.90
C ARG A 93 10.56 0.72 2.20
N ALA A 94 9.77 0.33 1.21
CA ALA A 94 8.33 0.17 1.35
C ALA A 94 7.83 -0.98 0.46
N VAL A 95 6.80 -1.68 0.94
CA VAL A 95 6.00 -2.56 0.08
C VAL A 95 4.65 -1.88 -0.15
N LEU A 96 4.17 -1.88 -1.38
CA LEU A 96 2.87 -1.32 -1.73
C LEU A 96 1.96 -2.43 -2.25
N SER A 97 0.70 -2.41 -1.85
CA SER A 97 -0.28 -3.36 -2.36
C SER A 97 -1.66 -2.71 -2.50
N PRO A 98 -2.41 -3.01 -3.58
CA PRO A 98 -3.76 -2.49 -3.75
C PRO A 98 -4.79 -3.08 -2.77
N LYS A 99 -4.43 -4.09 -1.98
CA LYS A 99 -5.35 -4.76 -1.04
C LYS A 99 -4.79 -4.79 0.38
N ASN A 100 -5.57 -4.28 1.33
CA ASN A 100 -5.27 -4.30 2.76
C ASN A 100 -4.99 -5.71 3.30
N GLU A 101 -5.72 -6.73 2.81
CA GLU A 101 -5.47 -8.13 3.20
C GLU A 101 -4.03 -8.57 2.91
N LEU A 102 -3.48 -8.16 1.76
CA LEU A 102 -2.11 -8.52 1.38
C LEU A 102 -1.10 -7.71 2.20
N VAL A 103 -1.38 -6.42 2.43
CA VAL A 103 -0.61 -5.55 3.34
C VAL A 103 -0.50 -6.20 4.72
N ASN A 104 -1.62 -6.66 5.27
CA ASN A 104 -1.66 -7.31 6.58
C ASN A 104 -0.86 -8.62 6.61
N LYS A 105 -0.93 -9.44 5.55
CA LYS A 105 -0.12 -10.67 5.44
C LYS A 105 1.38 -10.37 5.44
N ILE A 106 1.82 -9.38 4.67
CA ILE A 106 3.23 -9.00 4.57
C ILE A 106 3.71 -8.37 5.88
N ASN A 107 2.93 -7.47 6.48
CA ASN A 107 3.23 -6.87 7.79
C ASN A 107 3.38 -7.93 8.88
N ASN A 108 2.51 -8.94 8.92
CA ASN A 108 2.63 -10.04 9.87
C ASN A 108 3.92 -10.85 9.67
N LYS A 109 4.30 -11.14 8.41
CA LYS A 109 5.56 -11.83 8.12
C LYS A 109 6.78 -11.02 8.56
N VAL A 110 6.77 -9.69 8.35
CA VAL A 110 7.83 -8.80 8.84
C VAL A 110 7.90 -8.85 10.37
N LEU A 111 6.75 -8.78 11.05
CA LEU A 111 6.69 -8.85 12.52
C LEU A 111 7.19 -10.20 13.06
N ASP A 112 6.97 -11.31 12.37
CA ASP A 112 7.44 -12.62 12.80
C ASP A 112 8.98 -12.75 12.74
N VAL A 113 9.68 -11.88 12.00
CA VAL A 113 11.16 -11.80 11.96
C VAL A 113 11.72 -10.94 13.10
N VAL A 114 10.91 -10.06 13.67
CA VAL A 114 11.29 -9.18 14.77
C VAL A 114 11.24 -9.97 16.08
N ASP A 115 12.38 -10.14 16.75
CA ASP A 115 12.51 -10.83 18.06
C ASP A 115 11.93 -10.01 19.25
N GLY A 116 11.00 -9.09 18.96
CA GLY A 116 10.39 -8.17 19.93
C GLY A 116 9.20 -8.77 20.68
N ALA A 117 8.78 -8.09 21.74
CA ALA A 117 7.58 -8.46 22.48
C ALA A 117 6.33 -8.01 21.72
N THR A 118 5.89 -8.83 20.75
CA THR A 118 4.73 -8.48 19.92
C THR A 118 3.51 -8.33 20.80
N ARG A 119 2.95 -7.11 20.86
CA ARG A 119 1.71 -6.85 21.60
C ARG A 119 0.54 -6.98 20.64
N VAL A 120 -0.43 -7.79 21.04
CA VAL A 120 -1.71 -7.90 20.35
C VAL A 120 -2.69 -6.98 21.05
N PHE A 121 -3.09 -5.91 20.38
CA PHE A 121 -4.15 -5.03 20.80
C PHE A 121 -5.46 -5.54 20.18
N THR A 122 -6.43 -5.83 21.02
CA THR A 122 -7.77 -6.26 20.60
C THR A 122 -8.73 -5.11 20.87
N SER A 123 -9.56 -4.71 19.90
CA SER A 123 -10.55 -3.67 20.17
C SER A 123 -11.55 -4.15 21.23
N ILE A 124 -11.95 -3.23 22.11
CA ILE A 124 -12.99 -3.47 23.10
C ILE A 124 -14.29 -2.95 22.50
N ASP A 125 -15.07 -3.86 21.93
CA ASP A 125 -16.37 -3.53 21.32
C ASP A 125 -17.42 -3.55 22.44
N THR A 126 -17.72 -2.38 23.01
CA THR A 126 -18.78 -2.24 24.04
C THR A 126 -19.92 -1.43 23.45
N VAL A 127 -21.12 -2.02 23.44
CA VAL A 127 -22.34 -1.33 23.00
C VAL A 127 -22.79 -0.39 24.12
N MET A 128 -22.85 0.91 23.84
CA MET A 128 -23.19 1.95 24.82
C MET A 128 -24.71 2.17 24.99
N ALA A 129 -25.55 1.51 24.18
CA ALA A 129 -26.99 1.76 24.14
C ALA A 129 -27.79 0.49 24.47
N SER A 130 -28.72 0.62 25.42
CA SER A 130 -29.61 -0.43 25.92
C SER A 130 -30.95 -0.50 25.18
N ASP A 131 -31.10 0.18 24.05
CA ASP A 131 -32.26 0.06 23.17
C ASP A 131 -31.97 -0.93 22.04
N ASP A 132 -32.58 -2.11 22.16
CA ASP A 132 -32.37 -3.35 21.41
C ASP A 132 -32.59 -3.30 19.87
N SER A 133 -32.51 -2.14 19.21
CA SER A 133 -32.80 -1.99 17.78
C SER A 133 -31.57 -2.03 16.86
N THR A 134 -30.34 -1.95 17.40
CA THR A 134 -29.08 -2.03 16.62
C THR A 134 -27.99 -2.88 17.28
N ALA A 135 -28.37 -3.85 18.12
CA ALA A 135 -27.42 -4.74 18.78
C ALA A 135 -26.74 -5.67 17.76
N TYR A 136 -25.66 -5.19 17.14
CA TYR A 136 -24.81 -6.04 16.30
C TYR A 136 -24.06 -7.03 17.20
N PRO A 137 -24.05 -8.33 16.84
CA PRO A 137 -23.23 -9.31 17.55
C PRO A 137 -21.78 -8.84 17.57
N VAL A 138 -21.10 -9.03 18.70
CA VAL A 138 -19.68 -8.69 18.82
C VAL A 138 -18.85 -9.40 17.75
N GLU A 139 -19.26 -10.59 17.31
CA GLU A 139 -18.65 -11.33 16.21
C GLU A 139 -18.73 -10.58 14.87
N PHE A 140 -19.83 -9.85 14.62
CA PHE A 140 -20.00 -9.03 13.42
C PHE A 140 -19.10 -7.79 13.47
N LEU A 141 -19.00 -7.14 14.63
CA LEU A 141 -18.11 -5.98 14.81
C LEU A 141 -16.63 -6.36 14.63
N LYS A 142 -16.26 -7.56 15.08
CA LYS A 142 -14.92 -8.14 14.91
C LYS A 142 -14.53 -8.45 13.46
N LEU A 143 -15.51 -8.55 12.56
CA LEU A 143 -15.32 -8.81 11.13
C LEU A 143 -15.24 -7.54 10.29
N LEU A 144 -15.49 -6.35 10.87
CA LEU A 144 -15.45 -5.09 10.14
C LEU A 144 -14.00 -4.68 9.83
N GLU A 145 -13.60 -4.85 8.57
CA GLU A 145 -12.40 -4.21 8.02
C GLU A 145 -12.79 -2.89 7.34
N LEU A 146 -12.92 -1.83 8.15
CA LEU A 146 -13.24 -0.48 7.65
C LEU A 146 -11.98 0.19 7.10
N THR A 147 -12.07 0.76 5.90
CA THR A 147 -11.01 1.58 5.32
C THR A 147 -10.74 2.81 6.19
N GLY A 148 -9.49 3.00 6.61
CA GLY A 148 -9.08 4.12 7.46
C GLY A 148 -9.21 3.89 8.97
N VAL A 149 -9.62 2.69 9.41
CA VAL A 149 -9.74 2.33 10.83
C VAL A 149 -8.91 1.07 11.10
N PRO A 150 -8.16 0.99 12.23
CA PRO A 150 -7.38 -0.21 12.54
C PRO A 150 -8.29 -1.44 12.73
N PRO A 151 -7.84 -2.64 12.32
CA PRO A 151 -8.61 -3.87 12.45
C PRO A 151 -8.81 -4.26 13.92
N HIS A 152 -9.85 -5.05 14.20
CA HIS A 152 -10.19 -5.55 15.53
C HIS A 152 -8.99 -6.19 16.26
N LYS A 153 -8.11 -6.89 15.53
CA LYS A 153 -6.85 -7.40 16.05
C LYS A 153 -5.69 -6.66 15.38
N LEU A 154 -4.98 -5.86 16.18
CA LEU A 154 -3.78 -5.15 15.76
C LEU A 154 -2.56 -5.76 16.45
N ARG A 155 -1.62 -6.31 15.66
CA ARG A 155 -0.28 -6.68 16.16
C ARG A 155 0.64 -5.46 16.02
N ALA A 156 1.29 -5.05 17.11
CA ALA A 156 2.22 -3.94 17.13
C ALA A 156 3.32 -4.12 18.19
N GLU A 157 4.50 -3.59 17.89
CA GLU A 157 5.59 -3.33 18.83
C GLU A 157 5.56 -1.84 19.23
N GLY A 158 6.16 -1.47 20.37
CA GLY A 158 6.16 -0.10 20.91
C GLY A 158 6.91 0.95 20.06
N TRP A 159 7.52 0.54 18.96
CA TRP A 159 8.18 1.38 17.96
C TRP A 159 7.67 0.92 16.59
N ARG A 160 6.90 1.75 15.89
CA ARG A 160 6.35 1.41 14.56
C ARG A 160 6.87 2.38 13.51
N PRO A 161 7.74 1.92 12.60
CA PRO A 161 7.69 2.35 11.21
C PRO A 161 6.56 1.56 10.53
N SER A 162 5.69 2.25 9.79
CA SER A 162 4.75 1.59 8.87
C SER A 162 5.55 1.19 7.63
N PHE A 163 5.82 -0.11 7.47
CA PHE A 163 6.66 -0.61 6.37
C PHE A 163 5.90 -0.82 5.05
N VAL A 164 4.57 -0.83 5.11
CA VAL A 164 3.70 -1.23 4.01
C VAL A 164 2.42 -0.39 4.04
N ASP A 165 2.21 0.38 2.97
CA ASP A 165 1.04 1.25 2.79
C ASP A 165 0.13 0.69 1.69
N ALA A 166 -1.17 1.00 1.82
CA ALA A 166 -2.23 0.64 0.86
C ALA A 166 -2.55 1.80 -0.08
#